data_AF-A0A819GG16-F1
#
_entry.id   AF-A0A819GG16-F1
#
_cell.length_a   1.000
_cell.length_b   1.000
_cell.length_c   1.000
_cell.angle_alpha   90.00
_cell.angle_beta   90.00
_cell.angle_gamma   90.00
#
_symmetry.space_group_name_H-M   'P 1'
#
loop_
_entity.id
_entity.type
_entity.pdbx_description
1 polymer ?
#
loop_
_entity_poly.entity_id
_entity_poly.type
_entity_poly.pdbx_seq_one_letter_code
_entity_poly.pdbx_strand_id
1 'polypeptide(L)'
;MFYNQQHNGRKLMLLHQYSKEDLQTLYTKQKYILHVSTYEMIILLLFNEHSSWTVERMQDETQIDIHLFLQILCNHLLKSKLITCSDINDNKLEEDLNENNIKTNYNIQIANDFKRSSNKKNIEGLYQTIDDDRKILIRAAIVRIMEQRKTLKYALLIQEVIHQLSFRFQPNQ
;
A
#
# COMPACT_ATOMS: atom_id res chain seq x y z
N MET A 1 -17.04 23.61 3.77
CA MET A 1 -16.49 22.42 3.08
C MET A 1 -16.28 22.79 1.61
N PHE A 2 -15.04 23.14 1.23
CA PHE A 2 -14.70 23.74 -0.08
C PHE A 2 -15.11 22.89 -1.29
N TYR A 3 -14.89 21.56 -1.24
CA TYR A 3 -15.18 20.66 -2.35
C TYR A 3 -16.69 20.57 -2.69
N ASN A 4 -17.54 20.50 -1.67
CA ASN A 4 -19.00 20.38 -1.84
C ASN A 4 -19.64 21.66 -2.40
N GLN A 5 -18.97 22.81 -2.27
CA GLN A 5 -19.44 24.07 -2.87
C GLN A 5 -19.17 24.12 -4.38
N GLN A 6 -18.15 23.42 -4.87
CA GLN A 6 -17.74 23.42 -6.29
C GLN A 6 -18.32 22.27 -7.09
N HIS A 7 -18.60 21.13 -6.45
CA HIS A 7 -19.09 19.94 -7.12
C HIS A 7 -20.32 19.37 -6.41
N ASN A 8 -21.42 19.30 -7.15
CA ASN A 8 -22.66 18.66 -6.69
C ASN A 8 -22.74 17.23 -7.25
N GLY A 9 -23.13 16.26 -6.42
CA GLY A 9 -23.28 14.84 -6.81
C GLY A 9 -21.98 14.03 -6.92
N ARG A 10 -20.82 14.58 -6.54
CA ARG A 10 -19.54 13.85 -6.46
C ARG A 10 -19.15 13.59 -5.01
N LYS A 11 -18.53 12.44 -4.74
CA LYS A 11 -17.97 12.09 -3.43
C LYS A 11 -16.44 12.13 -3.49
N LEU A 12 -15.82 12.88 -2.57
CA LEU A 12 -14.38 12.88 -2.40
C LEU A 12 -13.94 11.54 -1.77
N MET A 13 -13.00 10.85 -2.40
CA MET A 13 -12.32 9.68 -1.85
C MET A 13 -10.85 10.03 -1.65
N LEU A 14 -10.39 10.02 -0.39
CA LEU A 14 -8.99 10.28 -0.05
C LEU A 14 -8.21 8.97 -0.12
N LEU A 15 -7.12 8.97 -0.88
CA LEU A 15 -6.22 7.82 -1.02
C LEU A 15 -4.94 8.06 -0.22
N HIS A 16 -4.98 7.73 1.07
CA HIS A 16 -3.89 8.00 2.02
C HIS A 16 -2.58 7.27 1.69
N GLN A 17 -2.65 6.18 0.91
CA GLN A 17 -1.48 5.45 0.44
C GLN A 17 -0.61 6.24 -0.56
N TYR A 18 -1.14 7.32 -1.16
CA TYR A 18 -0.42 8.14 -2.13
C TYR A 18 -0.10 9.55 -1.63
N SER A 19 -0.58 9.91 -0.43
CA SER A 19 -0.26 11.21 0.16
C SER A 19 1.14 11.22 0.77
N LYS A 20 1.82 12.34 0.57
CA LYS A 20 3.15 12.63 1.07
C LYS A 20 3.08 13.91 1.89
N GLU A 21 3.76 13.89 3.02
CA GLU A 21 3.72 14.95 4.01
C GLU A 21 5.13 15.25 4.50
N ASP A 22 5.35 16.51 4.89
CA ASP A 22 6.63 16.99 5.38
C ASP A 22 6.50 17.28 6.88
N LEU A 23 7.20 16.51 7.71
CA LEU A 23 7.26 16.69 9.15
C LEU A 23 8.55 17.37 9.57
N GLN A 24 8.45 18.34 10.47
CA GLN A 24 9.62 19.00 11.04
C GLN A 24 9.90 18.49 12.45
N THR A 25 11.13 18.03 12.72
CA THR A 25 11.53 17.60 14.06
C THR A 25 11.85 18.82 14.93
N LEU A 26 11.27 18.86 16.13
CA LEU A 26 11.52 19.90 17.14
C LEU A 26 12.25 19.37 18.38
N TYR A 27 12.33 18.05 18.54
CA TYR A 27 12.97 17.39 19.69
C TYR A 27 14.49 17.30 19.56
N THR A 28 15.04 17.39 18.34
CA THR A 28 16.47 17.35 18.06
C THR A 28 17.09 18.75 18.09
N LYS A 29 18.37 18.84 18.49
CA LYS A 29 19.14 20.10 18.48
C LYS A 29 19.19 20.75 17.09
N GLN A 30 19.23 19.94 16.04
CA GLN A 30 19.13 20.36 14.66
C GLN A 30 17.72 20.09 14.14
N LYS A 31 17.13 21.06 13.42
CA LYS A 31 15.83 20.91 12.78
C LYS A 31 15.98 20.04 11.53
N TYR A 32 15.29 18.90 11.48
CA TYR A 32 15.21 18.05 10.29
C TYR A 32 13.82 18.15 9.67
N ILE A 33 13.74 18.04 8.35
CA ILE A 33 12.50 17.89 7.61
C ILE A 33 12.45 16.45 7.10
N LEU A 34 11.46 15.71 7.58
CA LEU A 34 11.19 14.32 7.22
C LEU A 34 10.11 14.32 6.14
N HIS A 35 10.44 13.77 4.98
CA HIS A 35 9.46 13.52 3.93
C HIS A 35 8.88 12.12 4.15
N VAL A 36 7.63 12.06 4.62
CA VAL A 36 6.98 10.83 5.07
C VAL A 36 5.65 10.61 4.35
N SER A 37 5.20 9.37 4.29
CA SER A 37 3.81 9.07 3.91
C SER A 37 2.85 9.38 5.05
N THR A 38 1.56 9.53 4.74
CA THR A 38 0.54 9.83 5.77
C THR A 38 0.48 8.76 6.87
N TYR A 39 0.64 7.48 6.53
CA TYR A 39 0.66 6.42 7.54
C TYR A 39 1.88 6.49 8.46
N GLU A 40 3.06 6.78 7.90
CA GLU A 40 4.27 7.02 8.71
C GLU A 40 4.08 8.25 9.60
N MET A 41 3.46 9.31 9.10
CA MET A 41 3.15 10.49 9.90
C MET A 41 2.24 10.14 11.08
N ILE A 42 1.17 9.39 10.86
CA ILE A 42 0.22 9.00 11.92
C ILE A 42 0.98 8.27 13.04
N ILE A 43 1.86 7.33 12.68
CA ILE A 43 2.68 6.60 13.65
C ILE A 43 3.63 7.54 14.40
N LEU A 44 4.31 8.44 13.70
CA LEU A 44 5.23 9.41 14.32
C LEU A 44 4.52 10.40 15.25
N LEU A 45 3.28 10.79 14.93
CA LEU A 45 2.49 11.70 15.74
C LEU A 45 2.09 11.11 17.10
N LEU A 46 1.91 9.78 17.20
CA LEU A 46 1.64 9.12 18.49
C LEU A 46 2.75 9.37 19.52
N PHE A 47 3.99 9.50 19.06
CA PHE A 47 5.12 9.74 19.94
C PHE A 47 5.18 11.16 20.53
N ASN A 48 4.31 12.07 20.08
CA ASN A 48 4.17 13.38 20.71
C ASN A 48 3.48 13.28 22.08
N GLU A 49 2.66 12.25 22.31
CA GLU A 49 1.97 12.05 23.59
C GLU A 49 2.78 11.19 24.57
N HIS A 50 3.35 10.08 24.07
CA HIS A 50 4.14 9.16 24.88
C HIS A 50 5.43 8.78 24.14
N SER A 51 6.56 8.77 24.86
CA SER A 51 7.87 8.46 24.27
C SER A 51 8.11 6.97 23.99
N SER A 52 7.25 6.09 24.52
CA SER A 52 7.34 4.64 24.41
C SER A 52 5.96 4.04 24.21
N TRP A 53 5.83 3.16 23.22
CA TRP A 53 4.56 2.53 22.86
C TRP A 53 4.72 1.03 22.61
N THR A 54 3.66 0.26 22.88
CA THR A 54 3.53 -1.15 22.48
C THR A 54 2.85 -1.24 21.11
N VAL A 55 3.23 -2.26 20.33
CA VAL A 55 2.68 -2.50 18.98
C VAL A 55 1.15 -2.63 18.98
N GLU A 56 0.60 -3.41 19.92
CA GLU A 56 -0.85 -3.62 20.04
C GLU A 56 -1.60 -2.30 20.25
N ARG A 57 -1.11 -1.48 21.19
CA ARG A 57 -1.75 -0.20 21.50
C ARG A 57 -1.63 0.79 20.34
N MET A 58 -0.52 0.80 19.62
CA MET A 58 -0.38 1.63 18.42
C MET A 58 -1.34 1.18 17.32
N GLN A 59 -1.54 -0.12 17.14
CA GLN A 59 -2.50 -0.63 16.17
C GLN A 59 -3.93 -0.20 16.53
N ASP A 60 -4.31 -0.31 17.81
CA ASP A 60 -5.64 0.08 18.29
C ASP A 60 -5.92 1.58 18.07
N GLU A 61 -4.94 2.44 18.36
CA GLU A 61 -5.06 3.89 18.17
C GLU A 61 -5.05 4.30 16.69
N THR A 62 -4.21 3.66 15.86
CA THR A 62 -4.11 4.03 14.43
C THR A 62 -5.20 3.43 13.56
N GLN A 63 -5.84 2.33 13.98
CA GLN A 63 -6.82 1.57 13.19
C GLN A 63 -6.33 1.16 11.79
N ILE A 64 -5.01 1.07 11.61
CA ILE A 64 -4.40 0.62 10.35
C ILE A 64 -4.41 -0.91 10.34
N ASP A 65 -4.63 -1.50 9.16
CA ASP A 65 -4.53 -2.96 8.99
C ASP A 65 -3.16 -3.47 9.45
N ILE A 66 -3.15 -4.55 10.23
CA ILE A 66 -1.96 -5.00 10.96
C ILE A 66 -0.81 -5.34 10.01
N HIS A 67 -1.12 -5.92 8.85
CA HIS A 67 -0.14 -6.26 7.83
C HIS A 67 0.54 -5.01 7.26
N LEU A 68 -0.25 -3.98 6.93
CA LEU A 68 0.27 -2.72 6.43
C LEU A 68 1.05 -1.96 7.52
N PHE A 69 0.55 -1.95 8.75
CA PHE A 69 1.20 -1.33 9.90
C PHE A 69 2.59 -1.93 10.15
N LEU A 70 2.69 -3.26 10.20
CA LEU A 70 3.96 -3.96 10.41
C LEU A 70 4.93 -3.73 9.26
N GLN A 71 4.43 -3.74 8.01
CA GLN A 71 5.25 -3.45 6.84
C GLN A 71 5.88 -2.06 6.91
N ILE A 72 5.11 -1.03 7.29
CA ILE A 72 5.58 0.35 7.42
C ILE A 72 6.56 0.48 8.58
N LEU A 73 6.22 -0.08 9.73
CA LEU A 73 7.03 0.00 10.94
C LEU A 73 8.41 -0.65 10.72
N CYS A 74 8.44 -1.84 10.12
CA CYS A 74 9.69 -2.58 9.93
C CYS A 74 10.51 -2.10 8.74
N ASN A 75 9.89 -1.98 7.56
CA ASN A 75 10.65 -1.66 6.35
C ASN A 75 11.07 -0.20 6.26
N HIS A 76 10.32 0.73 6.88
CA HIS A 76 10.60 2.16 6.78
C HIS A 76 11.10 2.76 8.10
N LEU A 77 10.35 2.64 9.20
CA LEU A 77 10.66 3.37 10.44
C LEU A 77 11.86 2.79 11.20
N LEU A 78 11.92 1.45 11.35
CA LEU A 78 13.08 0.77 11.95
C LEU A 78 14.32 0.90 11.05
N LYS A 79 14.18 0.64 9.74
CA LYS A 79 15.29 0.72 8.77
C LYS A 79 15.91 2.12 8.67
N SER A 80 15.10 3.17 8.75
CA SER A 80 15.57 4.56 8.73
C SER A 80 16.17 5.02 10.06
N LYS A 81 16.11 4.17 11.10
CA LYS A 81 16.49 4.51 12.47
C LYS A 81 15.82 5.81 12.92
N LEU A 82 14.53 5.96 12.60
CA LEU A 82 13.66 6.96 13.24
C LEU A 82 13.09 6.41 14.55
N ILE A 83 13.01 5.10 14.64
CA ILE A 83 12.45 4.36 15.76
C ILE A 83 13.41 3.20 16.08
N THR A 84 13.57 2.88 17.36
CA THR A 84 14.35 1.78 17.93
C THR A 84 13.46 0.91 18.81
N CYS A 85 13.50 -0.40 18.63
CA CYS A 85 12.89 -1.35 19.57
C CYS A 85 13.90 -1.70 20.67
N SER A 86 13.51 -1.62 21.95
CA SER A 86 14.41 -1.94 23.07
C SER A 86 14.72 -3.43 23.21
N ASP A 87 13.87 -4.32 22.66
CA ASP A 87 13.92 -5.75 23.00
C ASP A 87 14.48 -6.68 21.91
N ILE A 88 14.86 -6.19 20.72
CA ILE A 88 15.34 -7.06 19.63
C ILE A 88 16.44 -6.42 18.76
N ASN A 89 17.51 -7.21 18.50
CA ASN A 89 18.44 -7.01 17.38
C ASN A 89 17.65 -6.94 16.05
N ASP A 90 17.81 -5.84 15.32
CA ASP A 90 17.14 -5.49 14.04
C ASP A 90 16.80 -6.65 13.08
N ASN A 91 17.56 -7.75 13.10
CA ASN A 91 17.39 -8.91 12.22
C ASN A 91 16.32 -9.94 12.62
N LYS A 92 15.90 -10.04 13.90
CA LYS A 92 14.88 -11.04 14.32
C LYS A 92 13.44 -10.57 14.09
N LEU A 93 13.19 -9.26 14.09
CA LEU A 93 11.89 -8.69 13.76
C LEU A 93 11.49 -8.96 12.30
N GLU A 94 12.45 -8.99 11.37
CA GLU A 94 12.19 -9.37 9.97
C GLU A 94 11.85 -10.89 9.82
N GLU A 95 12.42 -11.76 10.65
CA GLU A 95 12.16 -13.22 10.63
C GLU A 95 10.86 -13.60 11.36
N ASP A 96 10.57 -13.03 12.53
CA ASP A 96 9.37 -13.33 13.34
C ASP A 96 8.06 -12.87 12.65
N LEU A 97 8.14 -11.90 11.73
CA LEU A 97 7.00 -11.39 10.97
C LEU A 97 6.66 -12.23 9.73
N ASN A 98 7.63 -12.97 9.18
CA ASN A 98 7.37 -13.89 8.07
C ASN A 98 6.67 -15.18 8.52
N GLU A 99 6.78 -15.54 9.81
CA GLU A 99 6.26 -16.81 10.34
C GLU A 99 4.90 -16.70 11.10
N ASN A 100 4.19 -15.57 11.02
CA ASN A 100 2.90 -15.36 11.71
C ASN A 100 2.93 -15.61 13.24
N ASN A 101 4.10 -15.58 13.87
CA ASN A 101 4.27 -15.83 15.31
C ASN A 101 4.66 -14.55 16.04
N ILE A 102 3.80 -13.54 15.96
CA ILE A 102 4.04 -12.26 16.65
C ILE A 102 3.60 -12.43 18.11
N LYS A 103 4.54 -12.83 18.98
CA LYS A 103 4.39 -12.61 20.43
C LYS A 103 4.63 -11.13 20.69
N THR A 104 3.53 -10.41 20.71
CA THR A 104 3.36 -8.98 20.90
C THR A 104 3.79 -8.56 22.31
N ASN A 105 4.98 -7.98 22.46
CA ASN A 105 5.37 -7.10 23.56
C ASN A 105 6.71 -6.41 23.23
N TYR A 106 6.74 -5.68 22.12
CA TYR A 106 7.91 -4.88 21.75
C TYR A 106 7.70 -3.44 22.15
N ASN A 107 8.61 -2.91 22.97
CA ASN A 107 8.63 -1.51 23.34
C ASN A 107 9.44 -0.70 22.32
N ILE A 108 8.79 0.29 21.73
CA ILE A 108 9.26 1.04 20.59
C ILE A 108 9.54 2.48 21.02
N GLN A 109 10.73 3.00 20.73
CA GLN A 109 11.25 4.33 21.13
C GLN A 109 11.69 5.13 19.91
N ILE A 110 11.66 6.46 19.96
CA ILE A 110 12.25 7.28 18.88
C ILE A 110 13.77 7.22 18.94
N ALA A 111 14.40 6.98 17.79
CA ALA A 111 15.84 6.97 17.62
C ALA A 111 16.41 8.39 17.47
N ASN A 112 17.55 8.64 18.11
CA ASN A 112 18.17 9.97 18.13
C ASN A 112 19.05 10.28 16.89
N ASP A 113 19.41 9.28 16.08
CA ASP A 113 20.35 9.40 14.97
C ASP A 113 19.77 8.89 13.63
N PHE A 114 19.35 9.82 12.77
CA PHE A 114 18.68 9.55 11.50
C PHE A 114 19.65 9.27 10.34
N LYS A 115 19.43 8.17 9.58
CA LYS A 115 20.11 7.91 8.28
C LYS A 115 19.08 7.60 7.18
N ARG A 116 19.17 8.33 6.07
CA ARG A 116 18.21 8.31 4.94
C ARG A 116 18.35 7.04 4.09
N SER A 117 17.31 6.21 4.01
CA SER A 117 17.22 5.06 3.09
C SER A 117 16.21 5.31 1.96
N SER A 118 16.55 4.88 0.75
CA SER A 118 15.70 4.98 -0.46
C SER A 118 14.93 3.68 -0.69
N ASN A 119 13.61 3.78 -0.84
CA ASN A 119 12.72 2.63 -1.01
C ASN A 119 12.49 2.29 -2.49
N LYS A 120 12.60 0.99 -2.82
CA LYS A 120 12.28 0.41 -4.13
C LYS A 120 10.93 -0.33 -4.08
N LYS A 121 10.08 0.06 -5.04
CA LYS A 121 9.06 -0.70 -5.82
C LYS A 121 7.86 -1.35 -5.11
N ASN A 122 6.71 -1.30 -5.81
CA ASN A 122 5.64 -2.31 -5.79
C ASN A 122 5.23 -2.61 -7.24
N ILE A 123 5.57 -3.81 -7.75
CA ILE A 123 5.24 -4.27 -9.12
C ILE A 123 4.09 -5.31 -9.10
N GLU A 124 3.78 -5.91 -7.94
CA GLU A 124 2.91 -7.08 -7.85
C GLU A 124 1.41 -6.77 -8.05
N GLY A 125 0.91 -5.65 -7.51
CA GLY A 125 -0.49 -5.23 -7.74
C GLY A 125 -0.82 -4.84 -9.19
N LEU A 126 0.20 -4.53 -10.00
CA LEU A 126 0.02 -4.18 -11.40
C LEU A 126 -0.46 -5.40 -12.21
N TYR A 127 0.06 -6.60 -11.91
CA TYR A 127 -0.28 -7.80 -12.66
C TYR A 127 -1.74 -8.23 -12.49
N GLN A 128 -2.28 -8.13 -11.26
CA GLN A 128 -3.69 -8.46 -11.00
C GLN A 128 -4.64 -7.51 -11.75
N THR A 129 -4.33 -6.21 -11.75
CA THR A 129 -5.11 -5.20 -12.49
C THR A 129 -5.11 -5.50 -13.99
N ILE A 130 -3.95 -5.88 -14.54
CA ILE A 130 -3.83 -6.25 -15.96
C ILE A 130 -4.70 -7.46 -16.31
N ASP A 131 -4.77 -8.46 -15.44
CA ASP A 131 -5.58 -9.66 -15.70
C ASP A 131 -7.08 -9.39 -15.63
N ASP A 132 -7.53 -8.51 -14.73
CA ASP A 132 -8.93 -8.09 -14.68
C ASP A 132 -9.32 -7.24 -15.90
N ASP A 133 -8.43 -6.35 -16.36
CA ASP A 133 -8.62 -5.60 -17.60
C ASP A 133 -8.73 -6.53 -18.81
N ARG A 134 -7.89 -7.57 -18.88
CA ARG A 134 -7.99 -8.61 -19.93
C ARG A 134 -9.34 -9.31 -19.93
N LYS A 135 -9.88 -9.67 -18.76
CA LYS A 135 -11.22 -10.29 -18.65
C LYS A 135 -12.31 -9.37 -19.16
N ILE A 136 -12.26 -8.07 -18.84
CA ILE A 136 -13.22 -7.08 -19.32
C ILE A 136 -13.17 -6.96 -20.84
N LEU A 137 -11.96 -6.90 -21.42
CA LEU A 137 -11.76 -6.83 -22.86
C LEU A 137 -12.28 -8.09 -23.58
N ILE A 138 -12.04 -9.29 -23.04
CA ILE A 138 -12.56 -10.54 -23.60
C ILE A 138 -14.08 -10.54 -23.61
N ARG A 139 -14.72 -10.16 -22.49
CA ARG A 139 -16.20 -10.06 -22.42
C ARG A 139 -16.74 -9.07 -23.45
N ALA A 140 -16.11 -7.91 -23.59
CA ALA A 140 -16.52 -6.90 -24.56
C ALA A 140 -16.37 -7.39 -26.01
N ALA A 141 -15.30 -8.13 -26.32
CA ALA A 141 -15.10 -8.75 -27.64
C ALA A 141 -16.19 -9.78 -27.96
N ILE A 142 -16.50 -10.67 -26.99
CA ILE A 142 -17.58 -11.66 -27.13
C ILE A 142 -18.92 -10.97 -27.40
N VAL A 143 -19.28 -9.94 -26.62
CA VAL A 143 -20.53 -9.20 -26.81
C VAL A 143 -20.59 -8.57 -28.21
N ARG A 144 -19.50 -7.93 -28.66
CA ARG A 144 -19.44 -7.30 -29.99
C ARG A 144 -19.61 -8.30 -31.13
N ILE A 145 -18.95 -9.46 -31.05
CA ILE A 145 -19.06 -10.53 -32.05
C ILE A 145 -20.48 -11.10 -32.06
N MET A 146 -21.03 -11.38 -30.88
CA MET A 146 -22.37 -11.96 -30.74
C MET A 146 -23.47 -10.97 -31.17
N GLU A 147 -23.27 -9.66 -30.98
CA GLU A 147 -24.19 -8.62 -31.48
C GLU A 147 -24.23 -8.58 -33.02
N GLN A 148 -23.08 -8.74 -33.68
CA GLN A 148 -23.02 -8.74 -35.15
C GLN A 148 -23.54 -10.05 -35.78
N ARG A 149 -23.24 -11.20 -35.17
CA ARG A 149 -23.54 -12.53 -35.75
C ARG A 149 -24.87 -13.13 -35.26
N LYS A 150 -25.39 -12.69 -34.11
CA LYS A 150 -26.58 -13.20 -33.38
C LYS A 150 -26.51 -14.66 -32.92
N THR A 151 -26.00 -15.56 -33.76
CA THR A 151 -25.79 -16.99 -33.45
C THR A 151 -24.46 -17.44 -34.05
N LEU A 152 -23.61 -18.08 -33.23
CA LEU A 152 -22.31 -18.58 -33.66
C LEU A 152 -21.95 -19.87 -32.91
N LYS A 153 -21.29 -20.82 -33.57
CA LYS A 153 -20.76 -22.02 -32.92
C LYS A 153 -19.60 -21.64 -32.00
N TYR A 154 -19.50 -22.28 -30.83
CA TYR A 154 -18.49 -21.98 -29.81
C TYR A 154 -17.05 -21.95 -30.35
N ALA A 155 -16.66 -22.94 -31.16
CA ALA A 155 -15.31 -23.00 -31.74
C ALA A 155 -15.00 -21.81 -32.66
N LEU A 156 -15.98 -21.33 -33.44
CA LEU A 156 -15.83 -20.16 -34.31
C LEU A 156 -15.79 -18.87 -33.48
N LEU A 157 -16.57 -18.80 -32.40
CA LEU A 157 -16.53 -17.66 -31.46
C LEU A 157 -15.14 -17.51 -30.83
N ILE A 158 -14.53 -18.60 -30.37
CA ILE A 158 -13.15 -18.56 -29.84
C ILE A 158 -12.18 -18.02 -30.88
N GLN A 159 -12.25 -18.51 -32.12
CA GLN A 159 -11.35 -18.07 -33.18
C GLN A 159 -11.51 -16.58 -33.51
N GLU A 160 -12.74 -16.08 -33.62
CA GLU A 160 -13.00 -14.65 -33.85
C GLU A 160 -12.52 -13.78 -32.67
N VAL A 161 -12.73 -14.23 -31.42
CA VAL A 161 -12.25 -13.53 -30.21
C VAL A 161 -10.72 -13.46 -30.18
N ILE A 162 -10.03 -14.57 -30.45
CA ILE A 162 -8.56 -14.62 -30.52
C ILE A 162 -8.06 -13.70 -31.62
N HIS A 163 -8.67 -13.75 -32.80
CA HIS A 163 -8.29 -12.90 -33.93
C HIS A 163 -8.41 -11.41 -33.56
N GLN A 164 -9.54 -11.02 -32.97
CA GLN A 164 -9.81 -9.63 -32.60
C GLN A 164 -8.89 -9.11 -31.49
N LEU A 165 -8.49 -9.96 -30.53
CA LEU A 165 -7.63 -9.57 -29.40
C LEU A 165 -6.13 -9.74 -29.66
N SER A 166 -5.75 -10.44 -30.73
CA SER A 166 -4.35 -10.80 -31.06
C SER A 166 -3.37 -9.61 -31.09
N PHE A 167 -3.83 -8.42 -31.48
CA PHE A 167 -3.01 -7.21 -31.49
C PHE A 167 -2.68 -6.67 -30.09
N ARG A 168 -3.47 -7.03 -29.07
CA ARG A 168 -3.33 -6.56 -27.69
C ARG A 168 -2.59 -7.57 -26.81
N PHE A 169 -2.99 -8.83 -26.88
CA PHE A 169 -2.38 -9.94 -26.17
C PHE A 169 -2.84 -11.25 -26.81
N GLN A 170 -2.12 -12.34 -26.56
CA GLN A 170 -2.60 -13.68 -26.91
C GLN A 170 -3.51 -14.15 -25.78
N PRO A 171 -4.83 -14.30 -26.01
CA PRO A 171 -5.71 -14.91 -25.02
C PRO A 171 -5.31 -16.38 -24.92
N ASN A 172 -4.82 -16.82 -23.77
CA ASN A 172 -4.56 -18.24 -23.54
C ASN A 172 -5.89 -19.00 -23.53
N GLN A 173 -5.86 -20.24 -24.01
CA GLN A 173 -7.01 -21.15 -24.06
C GLN A 173 -7.67 -21.35 -22.69
#